data_AF-A0A0S4IFC0-F1
#
_entry.id   AF-A0A0S4IFC0-F1
#
_cell.length_a   1.000
_cell.length_b   1.000
_cell.length_c   1.000
_cell.angle_alpha   90.00
_cell.angle_beta   90.00
_cell.angle_gamma   90.00
#
_symmetry.space_group_name_H-M   'P 1'
#
loop_
_entity.id
_entity.type
_entity.pdbx_description
1 polymer ?
#
loop_
_entity_poly.entity_id
_entity_poly.type
_entity_poly.pdbx_seq_one_letter_code
_entity_poly.pdbx_strand_id
1 'polypeptide(L)'
;MSRPDEPKAYTPTEIDDIEDRMGSVHELNFSDRLDDRQGRVGDERPESEVEQEFPEERVRQSGLTGGEALTDSLHEDGVTDDDLSPDTLLDETGARDPHEPGYGGPADQALTEVDAMEIGGGRGLDEAELARTNPLDGKPWTDDAIEEDERS
;
A
#
# COMPACT_ATOMS: atom_id res chain seq x y z
N MET A 1 21.86 -39.49 6.94
CA MET A 1 21.19 -38.27 7.45
C MET A 1 21.95 -37.08 6.86
N SER A 2 21.51 -36.56 5.72
CA SER A 2 22.12 -35.38 5.09
C SER A 2 21.67 -34.13 5.87
N ARG A 3 22.60 -33.22 6.15
CA ARG A 3 22.32 -31.95 6.82
C ARG A 3 21.42 -31.09 5.90
N PRO A 4 20.45 -30.35 6.43
CA PRO A 4 19.70 -29.38 5.63
C PRO A 4 20.67 -28.33 5.08
N ASP A 5 20.52 -27.99 3.80
CA ASP A 5 21.31 -26.96 3.14
C ASP A 5 21.23 -25.64 3.93
N GLU A 6 22.40 -25.09 4.24
CA GLU A 6 22.56 -23.77 4.85
C GLU A 6 21.92 -22.72 3.92
N PRO A 7 21.03 -21.84 4.41
CA PRO A 7 20.42 -20.82 3.56
C PRO A 7 21.54 -19.91 3.04
N LYS A 8 21.70 -19.91 1.72
CA LYS A 8 22.69 -19.09 1.01
C LYS A 8 22.40 -17.62 1.33
N ALA A 9 23.39 -16.91 1.87
CA ALA A 9 23.30 -15.47 2.05
C ALA A 9 23.05 -14.82 0.68
N TYR A 10 21.95 -14.06 0.57
CA TYR A 10 21.62 -13.30 -0.63
C TYR A 10 22.73 -12.27 -0.87
N THR A 11 23.42 -12.37 -2.00
CA THR A 11 24.33 -11.34 -2.49
C THR A 11 23.50 -10.33 -3.28
N PRO A 12 23.40 -9.06 -2.83
CA PRO A 12 22.65 -8.05 -3.56
C PRO A 12 23.21 -7.89 -4.98
N THR A 13 22.35 -8.02 -5.98
CA THR A 13 22.63 -7.61 -7.36
C THR A 13 22.63 -6.09 -7.45
N GLU A 14 23.47 -5.53 -8.32
CA GLU A 14 23.41 -4.09 -8.63
C GLU A 14 22.06 -3.78 -9.29
N ILE A 15 21.45 -2.67 -8.89
CA ILE A 15 20.16 -2.22 -9.43
C ILE A 15 20.47 -1.39 -10.67
N ASP A 16 20.35 -1.99 -11.85
CA ASP A 16 20.78 -1.37 -13.10
C ASP A 16 19.61 -0.78 -13.91
N ASP A 17 18.39 -1.26 -13.66
CA ASP A 17 17.18 -0.75 -14.31
C ASP A 17 16.02 -0.47 -13.34
N ILE A 18 14.90 0.00 -13.91
CA ILE A 18 13.71 0.30 -13.12
C ILE A 18 13.01 -0.96 -12.61
N GLU A 19 13.17 -2.10 -13.29
CA GLU A 19 12.52 -3.35 -12.90
C GLU A 19 13.27 -4.00 -11.73
N ASP A 20 14.59 -3.92 -11.71
CA ASP A 20 15.42 -4.27 -10.55
C ASP A 20 15.03 -3.45 -9.31
N ARG A 21 14.68 -2.17 -9.52
CA ARG A 21 14.31 -1.26 -8.43
C ARG A 21 12.86 -1.43 -7.98
N MET A 22 11.93 -1.53 -8.94
CA MET A 22 10.49 -1.37 -8.76
C MET A 22 9.68 -2.62 -9.11
N GLY A 23 10.30 -3.70 -9.58
CA GLY A 23 9.62 -4.93 -10.03
C GLY A 23 9.05 -4.77 -11.44
N SER A 24 8.33 -5.79 -11.91
CA SER A 24 7.59 -5.69 -13.17
C SER A 24 6.57 -4.54 -13.10
N VAL A 25 6.78 -3.50 -13.90
CA VAL A 25 5.85 -2.37 -13.95
C VAL A 25 4.86 -2.61 -15.10
N HIS A 26 3.67 -3.11 -14.76
CA HIS A 26 2.58 -3.18 -15.72
C HIS A 26 1.97 -1.80 -15.96
N GLU A 27 1.98 -1.34 -17.21
CA GLU A 27 1.38 -0.05 -17.58
C GLU A 27 -0.13 -0.10 -17.31
N LEU A 28 -0.62 0.85 -16.50
CA LEU A 28 -2.04 1.02 -16.27
C LEU A 28 -2.69 1.52 -17.57
N ASN A 29 -3.60 0.72 -18.11
CA ASN A 29 -4.30 1.05 -19.34
C ASN A 29 -5.56 1.87 -19.03
N PHE A 30 -5.42 3.19 -19.11
CA PHE A 30 -6.53 4.14 -18.93
C PHE A 30 -7.27 4.47 -20.23
N SER A 31 -7.21 3.61 -21.25
CA SER A 31 -7.94 3.91 -22.47
C SER A 31 -9.45 3.91 -22.18
N ASP A 32 -10.15 4.98 -22.59
CA ASP A 32 -11.62 5.12 -22.44
C ASP A 32 -12.42 3.95 -23.07
N ARG A 33 -11.76 3.12 -23.88
CA ARG A 33 -12.34 1.93 -24.51
C ARG A 33 -12.27 0.68 -23.61
N LEU A 34 -11.43 0.71 -22.59
CA LEU A 34 -11.22 -0.37 -21.62
C LEU A 34 -11.64 0.07 -20.21
N ASP A 35 -11.83 1.37 -19.96
CA ASP A 35 -12.42 1.87 -18.73
C ASP A 35 -13.95 1.95 -18.87
N ASP A 36 -14.63 0.89 -18.45
CA ASP A 36 -16.09 0.83 -18.40
C ASP A 36 -16.67 1.73 -17.29
N ARG A 37 -15.84 2.29 -16.40
CA ARG A 37 -16.29 3.13 -15.27
C ARG A 37 -16.63 4.52 -15.77
N GLN A 38 -17.91 4.86 -15.71
CA GLN A 38 -18.43 6.16 -16.10
C GLN A 38 -18.72 6.96 -14.83
N GLY A 39 -17.80 7.83 -14.39
CA GLY A 39 -18.02 8.68 -13.22
C GLY A 39 -16.88 9.65 -12.95
N ARG A 40 -17.20 10.84 -12.43
CA ARG A 40 -16.20 11.77 -11.89
C ARG A 40 -15.96 11.48 -10.42
N VAL A 41 -14.78 11.85 -9.92
CA VAL A 41 -14.49 11.80 -8.48
C VAL A 41 -15.54 12.60 -7.71
N GLY A 42 -16.26 11.93 -6.81
CA GLY A 42 -17.35 12.51 -6.02
C GLY A 42 -18.76 12.23 -6.53
N ASP A 43 -18.91 11.62 -7.71
CA ASP A 43 -20.20 11.12 -8.17
C ASP A 43 -20.63 9.88 -7.35
N GLU A 44 -21.94 9.72 -7.17
CA GLU A 44 -22.49 8.50 -6.58
C GLU A 44 -22.22 7.31 -7.50
N ARG A 45 -21.75 6.20 -6.93
CA ARG A 45 -21.45 4.99 -7.67
C ARG A 45 -22.72 4.36 -8.22
N PRO A 46 -22.71 3.80 -9.44
CA PRO A 46 -23.87 3.12 -9.99
C PRO A 46 -24.22 1.90 -9.13
N GLU A 47 -25.53 1.68 -8.91
CA GLU A 47 -26.03 0.60 -8.04
C GLU A 47 -25.45 -0.76 -8.42
N SER A 48 -25.30 -1.04 -9.72
CA SER A 48 -24.74 -2.30 -10.22
C SER A 48 -23.27 -2.52 -9.85
N GLU A 49 -22.47 -1.46 -9.68
CA GLU A 49 -21.09 -1.62 -9.17
C GLU A 49 -21.10 -1.87 -7.67
N VAL A 50 -21.99 -1.19 -6.94
CA VAL A 50 -22.15 -1.38 -5.50
C VAL A 50 -22.64 -2.80 -5.19
N GLU A 51 -23.61 -3.32 -5.93
CA GLU A 51 -24.12 -4.70 -5.77
C GLU A 51 -23.08 -5.77 -6.10
N GLN A 52 -22.18 -5.50 -7.05
CA GLN A 52 -21.09 -6.42 -7.39
C GLN A 52 -20.02 -6.49 -6.29
N GLU A 53 -19.66 -5.34 -5.70
CA GLU A 53 -18.68 -5.28 -4.62
C GLU A 53 -19.27 -5.70 -3.27
N PHE A 54 -20.54 -5.37 -3.03
CA PHE A 54 -21.26 -5.63 -1.79
C PHE A 54 -22.54 -6.43 -2.08
N PRO A 55 -22.43 -7.71 -2.44
CA PRO A 55 -23.60 -8.57 -2.59
C PRO A 55 -24.34 -8.70 -1.24
N GLU A 56 -25.64 -8.99 -1.29
CA GLU A 56 -26.51 -9.07 -0.09
C GLU A 56 -25.94 -9.99 1.00
N GLU A 57 -25.24 -11.06 0.60
CA GLU A 57 -24.58 -11.97 1.51
C GLU A 57 -23.45 -11.29 2.31
N ARG A 58 -22.54 -10.59 1.64
CA ARG A 58 -21.46 -9.82 2.27
C ARG A 58 -22.00 -8.77 3.23
N VAL A 59 -23.07 -8.06 2.81
CA VAL A 59 -23.71 -7.05 3.67
C VAL A 59 -24.29 -7.67 4.94
N ARG A 60 -24.87 -8.87 4.87
CA ARG A 60 -25.39 -9.60 6.05
C ARG A 60 -24.28 -10.13 6.96
N GLN A 61 -23.15 -10.52 6.38
CA GLN A 61 -21.99 -11.04 7.10
C GLN A 61 -21.09 -9.94 7.66
N SER A 62 -21.35 -8.68 7.31
CA SER A 62 -20.55 -7.56 7.78
C SER A 62 -20.50 -7.50 9.31
N GLY A 63 -19.29 -7.53 9.85
CA GLY A 63 -19.04 -7.54 11.29
C GLY A 63 -19.31 -8.89 11.98
N LEU A 64 -19.61 -9.95 11.22
CA LEU A 64 -19.66 -11.32 11.72
C LEU A 64 -18.32 -12.02 11.46
N THR A 65 -17.91 -12.82 12.44
CA THR A 65 -16.81 -13.77 12.27
C THR A 65 -17.33 -15.09 11.69
N GLY A 66 -16.46 -15.94 11.16
CA GLY A 66 -16.86 -17.19 10.50
C GLY A 66 -17.72 -18.11 11.38
N GLY A 67 -17.44 -18.17 12.68
CA GLY A 67 -18.24 -18.93 13.66
C GLY A 67 -19.68 -18.43 13.81
N GLU A 68 -19.97 -17.19 13.43
CA GLU A 68 -21.29 -16.58 13.45
C GLU A 68 -21.98 -16.59 12.08
N ALA A 69 -21.20 -16.48 11.01
CA ALA A 69 -21.69 -16.45 9.64
C ALA A 69 -22.18 -17.83 9.15
N LEU A 70 -21.68 -18.93 9.75
CA LEU A 70 -22.09 -20.32 9.46
C LEU A 70 -22.14 -20.63 7.96
N THR A 71 -21.17 -20.09 7.22
CA THR A 71 -21.09 -20.22 5.76
C THR A 71 -20.55 -21.59 5.37
N ASP A 72 -20.94 -22.05 4.19
CA ASP A 72 -20.41 -23.29 3.60
C ASP A 72 -19.13 -22.94 2.81
N SER A 73 -18.07 -22.57 3.53
CA SER A 73 -16.78 -22.21 2.95
C SER A 73 -15.81 -23.39 2.93
N LEU A 74 -14.71 -23.26 2.16
CA LEU A 74 -13.64 -24.27 2.13
C LEU A 74 -12.97 -24.46 3.50
N HIS A 75 -13.17 -23.50 4.41
CA HIS A 75 -12.63 -23.48 5.75
C HIS A 75 -13.68 -23.99 6.74
N GLU A 76 -13.28 -24.91 7.62
CA GLU A 76 -14.15 -25.53 8.64
C GLU A 76 -14.88 -24.49 9.51
N ASP A 77 -14.26 -23.32 9.71
CA ASP A 77 -14.77 -22.24 10.56
C ASP A 77 -15.66 -21.23 9.82
N GLY A 78 -15.98 -21.42 8.54
CA GLY A 78 -16.96 -20.56 7.85
C GLY A 78 -16.48 -19.12 7.62
N VAL A 79 -15.16 -18.93 7.43
CA VAL A 79 -14.45 -17.65 7.24
C VAL A 79 -15.24 -16.63 6.41
N THR A 80 -15.36 -15.41 6.93
CA THR A 80 -15.91 -14.24 6.21
C THR A 80 -14.80 -13.34 5.67
N ASP A 81 -15.16 -12.42 4.78
CA ASP A 81 -14.24 -11.39 4.25
C ASP A 81 -13.66 -10.46 5.35
N ASP A 82 -14.31 -10.39 6.51
CA ASP A 82 -13.89 -9.58 7.65
C ASP A 82 -12.98 -10.35 8.63
N ASP A 83 -12.80 -11.66 8.44
CA ASP A 83 -11.90 -12.47 9.26
C ASP A 83 -10.44 -12.33 8.82
N LEU A 84 -9.51 -12.45 9.76
CA LEU A 84 -8.06 -12.53 9.49
C LEU A 84 -7.65 -13.98 9.17
N SER A 85 -8.15 -14.50 8.05
CA SER A 85 -7.79 -15.82 7.54
C SER A 85 -6.69 -15.73 6.48
N PRO A 86 -5.85 -16.76 6.28
CA PRO A 86 -4.83 -16.74 5.23
C PRO A 86 -5.36 -16.41 3.83
N ASP A 87 -6.60 -16.82 3.52
CA ASP A 87 -7.23 -16.59 2.22
C ASP A 87 -7.77 -15.16 2.04
N THR A 88 -8.07 -14.47 3.13
CA THR A 88 -8.58 -13.09 3.14
C THR A 88 -7.50 -12.05 3.39
N LEU A 89 -6.30 -12.49 3.81
CA LEU A 89 -5.13 -11.64 3.96
C LEU A 89 -4.59 -11.21 2.58
N LEU A 90 -4.06 -9.99 2.54
CA LEU A 90 -3.30 -9.51 1.39
C LEU A 90 -1.97 -10.26 1.30
N ASP A 91 -1.46 -10.45 0.09
CA ASP A 91 -0.18 -11.11 -0.12
C ASP A 91 0.98 -10.22 0.38
N GLU A 92 1.58 -10.59 1.52
CA GLU A 92 2.70 -9.87 2.15
C GLU A 92 4.07 -10.42 1.74
N THR A 93 4.15 -11.33 0.77
CA THR A 93 5.41 -11.93 0.29
C THR A 93 6.32 -10.96 -0.46
N GLY A 94 5.93 -9.69 -0.56
CA GLY A 94 6.65 -8.64 -1.27
C GLY A 94 6.37 -8.62 -2.77
N ALA A 95 5.36 -9.37 -3.25
CA ALA A 95 4.82 -9.20 -4.60
C ALA A 95 4.28 -7.77 -4.77
N ARG A 96 4.70 -7.08 -5.84
CA ARG A 96 4.27 -5.70 -6.10
C ARG A 96 3.01 -5.65 -6.97
N ASP A 97 2.67 -6.76 -7.63
CA ASP A 97 1.44 -6.94 -8.40
C ASP A 97 0.88 -8.38 -8.26
N PRO A 98 -0.41 -8.62 -8.57
CA PRO A 98 -1.05 -9.94 -8.41
C PRO A 98 -0.49 -11.07 -9.30
N HIS A 99 0.34 -10.75 -10.29
CA HIS A 99 0.97 -11.70 -11.21
C HIS A 99 2.47 -11.90 -10.92
N GLU A 100 3.06 -11.08 -10.05
CA GLU A 100 4.43 -11.25 -9.58
C GLU A 100 4.50 -12.32 -8.47
N PRO A 101 5.34 -13.35 -8.59
CA PRO A 101 5.60 -14.24 -7.49
C PRO A 101 6.35 -13.48 -6.39
N GLY A 102 5.84 -13.50 -5.17
CA GLY A 102 6.53 -12.93 -4.03
C GLY A 102 7.91 -13.51 -3.78
N TYR A 103 8.78 -12.72 -3.18
CA TYR A 103 10.15 -13.13 -2.83
C TYR A 103 10.22 -13.99 -1.56
N GLY A 104 9.08 -14.44 -1.03
CA GLY A 104 8.99 -15.44 0.04
C GLY A 104 9.48 -14.96 1.40
N GLY A 105 9.63 -13.64 1.58
CA GLY A 105 10.06 -13.01 2.82
C GLY A 105 9.26 -11.72 3.03
N PRO A 106 8.82 -11.43 4.27
CA PRO A 106 8.17 -10.16 4.59
C PRO A 106 9.08 -8.98 4.21
N ALA A 107 8.49 -7.98 3.54
CA ALA A 107 9.21 -6.82 3.02
C ALA A 107 9.93 -6.01 4.12
N ASP A 108 9.55 -6.18 5.38
CA ASP A 108 10.05 -5.47 6.56
C ASP A 108 11.20 -6.20 7.29
N GLN A 109 11.65 -7.36 6.84
CA GLN A 109 12.71 -8.12 7.53
C GLN A 109 14.13 -7.62 7.23
N ALA A 110 14.32 -6.81 6.18
CA ALA A 110 15.60 -6.22 5.83
C ALA A 110 15.84 -4.93 6.65
N LEU A 111 16.19 -5.10 7.92
CA LEU A 111 16.53 -3.99 8.80
C LEU A 111 18.02 -3.61 8.64
N THR A 112 18.31 -2.31 8.57
CA THR A 112 19.68 -1.77 8.66
C THR A 112 19.81 -1.00 9.96
N GLU A 113 20.88 -1.25 10.72
CA GLU A 113 21.20 -0.44 11.89
C GLU A 113 21.68 0.94 11.42
N VAL A 114 20.96 1.98 11.82
CA VAL A 114 21.25 3.38 11.50
C VAL A 114 21.53 4.16 12.79
N ASP A 115 22.33 5.22 12.73
CA ASP A 115 22.50 6.12 13.87
C ASP A 115 21.16 6.83 14.18
N ALA A 116 20.95 7.25 15.41
CA ALA A 116 19.78 8.02 15.83
C ALA A 116 19.54 9.28 14.97
N MET A 117 20.60 9.83 14.36
CA MET A 117 20.51 10.97 13.45
C MET A 117 20.12 10.63 12.01
N GLU A 118 20.01 9.35 11.67
CA GLU A 118 19.62 8.82 10.35
C GLU A 118 18.24 8.15 10.38
N ILE A 119 17.64 8.01 11.57
CA ILE A 119 16.26 7.53 11.70
C ILE A 119 15.31 8.61 11.15
N GLY A 120 14.50 8.26 10.13
CA GLY A 120 13.53 9.16 9.52
C GLY A 120 14.15 10.06 8.43
N GLY A 121 13.81 11.35 8.43
CA GLY A 121 14.28 12.32 7.42
C GLY A 121 15.78 12.71 7.51
N GLY A 122 16.51 12.18 8.49
CA GLY A 122 17.93 12.45 8.69
C GLY A 122 18.24 13.89 9.14
N ARG A 123 19.45 14.38 8.84
CA ARG A 123 19.81 15.80 8.98
C ARG A 123 19.39 16.59 7.74
N GLY A 124 18.64 17.66 7.96
CA GLY A 124 18.22 18.58 6.92
C GLY A 124 17.17 19.51 7.46
N LEU A 125 16.75 20.45 6.63
CA LEU A 125 15.47 21.12 6.80
C LEU A 125 14.37 20.08 6.61
N ASP A 126 13.30 20.16 7.38
CA ASP A 126 12.12 19.34 7.06
C ASP A 126 11.53 19.77 5.71
N GLU A 127 10.59 18.99 5.18
CA GLU A 127 9.98 19.27 3.88
C GLU A 127 9.34 20.66 3.82
N ALA A 128 8.81 21.18 4.94
CA ALA A 128 8.20 22.50 5.03
C ALA A 128 9.25 23.62 4.97
N GLU A 129 10.36 23.48 5.68
CA GLU A 129 11.50 24.40 5.66
C GLU A 129 12.26 24.35 4.32
N LEU A 130 12.36 23.17 3.69
CA LEU A 130 12.86 23.01 2.33
C LEU A 130 11.95 23.70 1.31
N ALA A 131 10.62 23.58 1.44
CA ALA A 131 9.69 24.26 0.55
C ALA A 131 9.75 25.79 0.67
N ARG A 132 10.08 26.32 1.86
CA ARG A 132 10.35 27.75 2.06
C ARG A 132 11.68 28.19 1.45
N THR A 133 12.71 27.36 1.58
CA THR A 133 14.09 27.68 1.14
C THR A 133 14.31 27.45 -0.35
N ASN A 134 13.70 26.40 -0.91
CA ASN A 134 13.74 26.02 -2.32
C ASN A 134 12.34 25.60 -2.83
N PRO A 135 11.47 26.58 -3.09
CA PRO A 135 10.12 26.36 -3.63
C PRO A 135 10.16 25.62 -4.97
N LEU A 136 9.24 24.67 -5.19
CA LEU A 136 9.16 23.89 -6.43
C LEU A 136 8.90 24.74 -7.67
N ASP A 137 8.26 25.90 -7.50
CA ASP A 137 7.99 26.86 -8.58
C ASP A 137 9.08 27.94 -8.72
N GLY A 138 10.13 27.89 -7.90
CA GLY A 138 11.25 28.82 -7.87
C GLY A 138 10.91 30.23 -7.39
N LYS A 139 9.69 30.47 -6.87
CA LYS A 139 9.26 31.79 -6.39
C LYS A 139 9.43 31.88 -4.88
N PRO A 140 10.06 32.95 -4.35
CA PRO A 140 10.29 33.07 -2.91
C PRO A 140 8.98 33.02 -2.12
N TRP A 141 9.02 32.34 -0.98
CA TRP A 141 7.87 32.23 -0.09
C TRP A 141 7.47 33.61 0.44
N THR A 142 6.24 34.05 0.18
CA THR A 142 5.69 35.32 0.68
C THR A 142 4.98 35.05 2.00
N ASP A 143 5.57 35.49 3.11
CA ASP A 143 4.98 35.37 4.44
C ASP A 143 3.96 36.50 4.66
N ASP A 144 2.73 36.33 4.16
CA ASP A 144 1.58 37.19 4.50
C ASP A 144 0.81 36.60 5.71
N ALA A 145 1.54 36.06 6.68
CA ALA A 145 1.00 35.71 7.98
C ALA A 145 0.92 36.98 8.85
N ILE A 146 -0.23 37.65 8.75
CA ILE A 146 -0.79 38.66 9.65
C ILE A 146 -0.06 38.77 11.00
N GLU A 147 0.56 39.92 11.27
CA GLU A 147 1.09 40.30 12.59
C GLU A 147 -0.05 40.36 13.62
N GLU A 148 -0.43 39.22 14.22
CA GLU A 148 -1.20 39.21 15.47
C GLU A 148 -0.26 39.48 16.65
N ASP A 149 0.32 40.69 16.76
CA ASP A 149 0.87 41.13 18.05
C ASP A 149 0.92 42.65 18.25
N GLU A 150 -0.15 43.37 17.91
CA GLU A 150 -0.45 44.66 18.53
C GLU A 150 -1.81 44.62 19.26
N ARG A 151 -1.89 43.75 20.27
CA ARG A 151 -2.81 43.94 21.40
C ARG A 151 -2.01 44.36 22.63
N SER A 152 -1.88 45.66 22.86
CA SER A 152 -1.71 46.27 24.20
C SER A 152 -2.07 47.75 24.18
#